data_AF-A0A947CMP5-F1
#
_entry.id   AF-A0A947CMP5-F1
#
_cell.length_a   1.000
_cell.length_b   1.000
_cell.length_c   1.000
_cell.angle_alpha   90.00
_cell.angle_beta   90.00
_cell.angle_gamma   90.00
#
_symmetry.space_group_name_H-M   'P 1'
#
loop_
_entity.id
_entity.type
_entity.pdbx_description
1 polymer ?
#
loop_
_entity_poly.entity_id
_entity_poly.type
_entity_poly.pdbx_seq_one_letter_code
_entity_poly.pdbx_strand_id
1 'polypeptide(L)'
;IIQTEFGVVPGHYGRMRELARVLDHSQWLWRRATERGYEYIHGNHDELAGDEIGAHERLPIEADGFRVLFVHGHQFDPLLNRVEWLARAGTWMSGRFRALGLGHISERLEAMDVAVKHRRFCGPDGPYARAARKLIDGGSDAVVMGHTHVPLRMQLGTGVLANTGTCSRGERMWVSVDTTTRTVELGRGQPA
;
A
#
# COMPACT_ATOMS: atom_id res chain seq x y z
N ILE A 1 -6.62 -1.67 6.70
CA ILE A 1 -6.66 -1.90 5.25
C ILE A 1 -8.10 -2.21 4.91
N ILE A 2 -8.74 -1.37 4.09
CA ILE A 2 -10.03 -1.71 3.49
C ILE A 2 -9.68 -2.64 2.33
N GLN A 3 -10.13 -3.89 2.36
CA GLN A 3 -9.88 -4.85 1.30
C GLN A 3 -11.22 -5.20 0.67
N THR A 4 -11.33 -5.01 -0.64
CA THR A 4 -12.51 -5.35 -1.43
C THR A 4 -12.14 -6.42 -2.46
N GLU A 5 -13.08 -7.30 -2.79
CA GLU A 5 -13.00 -8.30 -3.86
C GLU A 5 -13.55 -7.75 -5.19
N PHE A 6 -13.48 -6.43 -5.38
CA PHE A 6 -14.10 -5.73 -6.50
C PHE A 6 -13.70 -6.26 -7.88
N GLY A 7 -12.51 -6.86 -7.99
CA GLY A 7 -12.00 -7.48 -9.21
C GLY A 7 -12.75 -8.75 -9.65
N VAL A 8 -13.53 -9.37 -8.75
CA VAL A 8 -14.32 -10.58 -9.05
C VAL A 8 -15.83 -10.36 -8.95
N VAL A 9 -16.27 -9.23 -8.40
CA VAL A 9 -17.69 -8.88 -8.34
C VAL A 9 -18.12 -8.20 -9.65
N PRO A 10 -19.00 -8.84 -10.45
CA PRO A 10 -19.43 -8.28 -11.72
C PRO A 10 -20.35 -7.07 -11.52
N GLY A 11 -20.15 -6.05 -12.35
CA GLY A 11 -21.01 -4.87 -12.44
C GLY A 11 -20.76 -3.81 -11.36
N HIS A 12 -20.97 -2.55 -11.75
CA HIS A 12 -20.79 -1.38 -10.88
C HIS A 12 -21.59 -1.47 -9.57
N TYR A 13 -22.87 -1.84 -9.67
CA TYR A 13 -23.75 -1.95 -8.51
C TYR A 13 -23.30 -3.04 -7.52
N GLY A 14 -22.82 -4.17 -8.03
CA GLY A 14 -22.31 -5.26 -7.19
C GLY A 14 -21.10 -4.81 -6.37
N ARG A 15 -20.16 -4.13 -7.04
CA ARG A 15 -18.98 -3.52 -6.44
C ARG A 15 -19.32 -2.46 -5.39
N MET A 16 -20.34 -1.63 -5.63
CA MET A 16 -20.80 -0.63 -4.67
C MET A 16 -21.37 -1.23 -3.41
N ARG A 17 -22.19 -2.27 -3.56
CA ARG A 17 -22.74 -3.00 -2.41
C ARG A 17 -21.65 -3.68 -1.58
N GLU A 18 -20.59 -4.14 -2.24
CA GLU A 18 -19.43 -4.70 -1.55
C GLU A 18 -18.67 -3.64 -0.76
N LEU A 19 -18.32 -2.52 -1.39
CA LEU A 19 -17.64 -1.41 -0.72
C LEU A 19 -18.46 -0.94 0.50
N ALA A 20 -19.76 -0.74 0.33
CA ALA A 20 -20.65 -0.36 1.43
C ALA A 20 -20.63 -1.38 2.58
N ARG A 21 -20.61 -2.69 2.28
CA ARG A 21 -20.52 -3.74 3.30
C ARG A 21 -19.18 -3.71 4.04
N VAL A 22 -18.07 -3.49 3.33
CA VAL A 22 -16.74 -3.44 3.95
C VAL A 22 -16.61 -2.19 4.84
N LEU A 23 -17.13 -1.04 4.38
CA LEU A 23 -17.17 0.19 5.18
C LEU A 23 -18.06 0.03 6.42
N ASP A 24 -19.20 -0.63 6.29
CA ASP A 24 -20.10 -0.93 7.42
C ASP A 24 -19.43 -1.87 8.44
N HIS A 25 -18.74 -2.92 7.97
CA HIS A 25 -18.00 -3.81 8.85
C HIS A 25 -16.79 -3.14 9.52
N SER A 26 -16.19 -2.15 8.84
CA SER A 26 -14.97 -1.46 9.25
C SER A 26 -15.22 -0.01 9.71
N GLN A 27 -16.42 0.29 10.21
CA GLN A 27 -16.85 1.65 10.55
C GLN A 27 -15.87 2.39 11.47
N TRP A 28 -15.21 1.69 12.40
CA TRP A 28 -14.24 2.31 13.30
C TRP A 28 -12.99 2.80 12.55
N LEU A 29 -12.52 2.01 11.58
CA LEU A 29 -11.36 2.34 10.75
C LEU A 29 -11.72 3.47 9.80
N TRP A 30 -12.91 3.40 9.20
CA TRP A 30 -13.39 4.44 8.29
C TRP A 30 -13.56 5.78 9.00
N ARG A 31 -14.18 5.79 10.19
CA ARG A 31 -14.27 6.99 11.03
C ARG A 31 -12.90 7.64 11.23
N ARG A 32 -11.91 6.84 11.63
CA ARG A 32 -10.54 7.32 11.81
C ARG A 32 -9.90 7.82 10.52
N ALA A 33 -10.11 7.13 9.40
CA ALA A 33 -9.60 7.56 8.09
C ALA A 33 -10.20 8.90 7.62
N THR A 34 -11.40 9.24 8.10
CA THR A 34 -12.08 10.52 7.81
C THR A 34 -11.88 11.61 8.87
N GLU A 35 -11.16 11.32 9.96
CA GLU A 35 -10.83 12.32 10.99
C GLU A 35 -9.80 13.31 10.46
N ARG A 36 -9.85 14.56 10.97
CA ARG A 36 -8.86 15.58 10.62
C ARG A 36 -7.46 15.10 10.97
N GLY A 37 -6.54 15.22 10.02
CA GLY A 37 -5.16 14.76 10.17
C GLY A 37 -4.90 13.37 9.60
N TYR A 38 -5.92 12.73 9.00
CA TYR A 38 -5.77 11.51 8.21
C TYR A 38 -6.09 11.80 6.76
N GLU A 39 -5.28 11.24 5.88
CA GLU A 39 -5.50 11.21 4.44
C GLU A 39 -5.49 9.75 3.99
N TYR A 40 -6.40 9.38 3.10
CA TYR A 40 -6.54 8.01 2.63
C TYR A 40 -5.95 7.84 1.24
N ILE A 41 -4.98 6.93 1.11
CA ILE A 41 -4.38 6.55 -0.16
C ILE A 41 -4.84 5.15 -0.49
N HIS A 42 -5.53 4.99 -1.63
CA HIS A 42 -6.02 3.68 -2.04
C HIS A 42 -4.88 2.83 -2.62
N GLY A 43 -5.05 1.52 -2.48
CA GLY A 43 -4.18 0.53 -3.10
C GLY A 43 -4.86 -0.26 -4.20
N ASN A 44 -4.20 -1.35 -4.60
CA ASN A 44 -4.69 -2.27 -5.62
C ASN A 44 -5.86 -3.17 -5.14
N HIS A 45 -6.19 -3.16 -3.84
CA HIS A 45 -7.26 -3.98 -3.26
C HIS A 45 -8.55 -3.20 -2.97
N ASP A 46 -8.51 -1.90 -3.20
CA ASP A 46 -9.52 -0.93 -2.83
C ASP A 46 -9.49 0.24 -3.82
N GLU A 47 -9.16 -0.05 -5.09
CA GLU A 47 -9.08 0.94 -6.17
C GLU A 47 -10.36 1.76 -6.31
N LEU A 48 -11.53 1.13 -6.09
CA LEU A 48 -12.83 1.81 -6.05
C LEU A 48 -12.93 2.92 -5.01
N ALA A 49 -12.11 2.89 -3.96
CA ALA A 49 -12.11 3.96 -2.97
C ALA A 49 -11.70 5.31 -3.58
N GLY A 50 -10.90 5.31 -4.66
CA GLY A 50 -10.58 6.52 -5.41
C GLY A 50 -11.84 7.17 -5.98
N ASP A 51 -12.60 6.43 -6.77
CA ASP A 51 -13.78 6.95 -7.47
C ASP A 51 -14.94 7.29 -6.52
N GLU A 52 -15.12 6.52 -5.45
CA GLU A 52 -16.37 6.55 -4.66
C GLU A 52 -16.28 7.39 -3.40
N ILE A 53 -15.11 7.43 -2.78
CA ILE A 53 -14.88 8.15 -1.52
C ILE A 53 -13.72 9.15 -1.62
N GLY A 54 -13.22 9.39 -2.84
CA GLY A 54 -12.20 10.40 -3.11
C GLY A 54 -10.82 10.06 -2.55
N ALA A 55 -10.50 8.78 -2.38
CA ALA A 55 -9.18 8.36 -1.92
C ALA A 55 -8.09 8.81 -2.91
N HIS A 56 -6.93 9.22 -2.39
CA HIS A 56 -5.83 9.65 -3.24
C HIS A 56 -5.14 8.45 -3.90
N GLU A 57 -4.87 8.54 -5.19
CA GLU A 57 -3.90 7.63 -5.83
C GLU A 57 -2.46 8.06 -5.49
N ARG A 58 -2.26 9.38 -5.44
CA ARG A 58 -1.01 10.07 -5.15
C ARG A 58 -1.27 11.28 -4.28
N LEU A 59 -0.51 11.41 -3.20
CA LEU A 59 -0.66 12.52 -2.26
C LEU A 59 0.70 13.23 -2.10
N PRO A 60 0.92 14.36 -2.79
CA PRO A 60 2.06 15.22 -2.52
C PRO A 60 1.80 16.07 -1.28
N ILE A 61 2.76 16.10 -0.36
CA ILE A 61 2.78 16.99 0.81
C ILE A 61 4.08 17.79 0.77
N GLU A 62 3.98 19.10 0.95
CA GLU A 62 5.12 19.99 1.09
C GLU A 62 5.02 20.75 2.41
N ALA A 63 6.04 20.64 3.24
CA ALA A 63 6.22 21.44 4.45
C ALA A 63 7.71 21.68 4.68
N ASP A 64 8.07 22.84 5.24
CA ASP A 64 9.47 23.25 5.50
C ASP A 64 10.39 23.18 4.25
N GLY A 65 9.81 23.34 3.06
CA GLY A 65 10.49 23.19 1.78
C GLY A 65 10.97 21.77 1.49
N PHE A 66 10.37 20.76 2.14
CA PHE A 66 10.60 19.35 1.93
C PHE A 66 9.35 18.70 1.32
N ARG A 67 9.50 18.17 0.10
CA ARG A 67 8.42 17.59 -0.70
C ARG A 67 8.39 16.07 -0.56
N VAL A 68 7.30 15.55 -0.04
CA VAL A 68 7.09 14.12 0.13
C VAL A 68 5.93 13.66 -0.72
N LEU A 69 6.18 12.68 -1.56
CA LEU A 69 5.15 12.03 -2.36
C LEU A 69 4.77 10.70 -1.74
N PHE A 70 3.51 10.57 -1.34
CA PHE A 70 2.93 9.32 -0.88
C PHE A 70 2.16 8.64 -2.00
N VAL A 71 2.43 7.35 -2.22
CA VAL A 71 1.75 6.50 -3.22
C VAL A 71 1.68 5.08 -2.69
N HIS A 72 0.69 4.27 -3.10
CA HIS A 72 0.66 2.87 -2.65
C HIS A 72 1.81 2.04 -3.22
N GLY A 73 2.21 2.29 -4.48
CA GLY A 73 3.36 1.65 -5.12
C GLY A 73 2.99 0.49 -6.05
N HIS A 74 1.75 -0.01 -6.01
CA HIS A 74 1.27 -1.04 -6.94
C HIS A 74 1.41 -0.64 -8.42
N GLN A 75 1.38 0.66 -8.71
CA GLN A 75 1.61 1.25 -10.03
C GLN A 75 2.96 0.85 -10.64
N PHE A 76 3.94 0.51 -9.80
CA PHE A 76 5.29 0.16 -10.21
C PHE A 76 5.56 -1.36 -10.17
N ASP A 77 4.56 -2.17 -9.79
CA ASP A 77 4.70 -3.63 -9.75
C ASP A 77 4.66 -4.20 -11.18
N PRO A 78 5.74 -4.84 -11.68
CA PRO A 78 5.77 -5.43 -13.01
C PRO A 78 4.82 -6.62 -13.19
N LEU A 79 4.45 -7.31 -12.11
CA LEU A 79 3.55 -8.46 -12.13
C LEU A 79 2.09 -8.01 -12.26
N LEU A 80 1.67 -7.00 -11.50
CA LEU A 80 0.33 -6.42 -11.67
C LEU A 80 0.15 -5.85 -13.08
N ASN A 81 1.17 -5.17 -13.60
CA ASN A 81 1.16 -4.64 -14.97
C ASN A 81 1.13 -5.71 -16.08
N ARG A 82 1.42 -6.98 -15.78
CA ARG A 82 1.45 -8.08 -16.78
C ARG A 82 0.34 -9.10 -16.64
N VAL A 83 -0.12 -9.37 -15.40
CA VAL A 83 -1.06 -10.46 -15.08
C VAL A 83 -2.00 -10.04 -13.94
N GLU A 84 -2.59 -8.86 -14.09
CA GLU A 84 -3.51 -8.24 -13.12
C GLU A 84 -4.64 -9.19 -12.67
N TRP A 85 -5.23 -9.92 -13.61
CA TRP A 85 -6.33 -10.86 -13.32
C TRP A 85 -5.91 -12.03 -12.43
N LEU A 86 -4.69 -12.55 -12.58
CA LEU A 86 -4.14 -13.62 -11.73
C LEU A 86 -3.86 -13.11 -10.31
N ALA A 87 -3.37 -11.88 -10.18
CA ALA A 87 -3.14 -11.27 -8.87
C ALA A 87 -4.46 -11.00 -8.13
N ARG A 88 -5.49 -10.52 -8.85
CA ARG A 88 -6.86 -10.35 -8.33
C ARG A 88 -7.46 -11.70 -7.91
N ALA A 89 -7.30 -12.75 -8.73
CA ALA A 89 -7.76 -14.11 -8.42
C ALA A 89 -7.04 -14.75 -7.22
N GLY A 90 -5.72 -14.56 -7.10
CA GLY A 90 -4.94 -15.06 -5.96
C GLY A 90 -5.37 -14.43 -4.64
N THR A 91 -5.67 -13.13 -4.65
CA THR A 91 -6.21 -12.40 -3.49
C THR A 91 -7.55 -12.95 -3.04
N TRP A 92 -8.47 -13.13 -4.00
CA TRP A 92 -9.78 -13.73 -3.74
C TRP A 92 -9.64 -15.13 -3.13
N MET A 93 -8.79 -15.97 -3.71
CA MET A 93 -8.53 -17.33 -3.22
C MET A 93 -7.99 -17.32 -1.79
N SER A 94 -7.05 -16.41 -1.49
CA SER A 94 -6.49 -16.21 -0.14
C SER A 94 -7.58 -15.85 0.87
N GLY A 95 -8.49 -14.92 0.51
CA GLY A 95 -9.65 -14.55 1.33
C GLY A 95 -10.58 -15.73 1.60
N ARG A 96 -10.87 -16.55 0.57
CA ARG A 96 -11.69 -17.77 0.70
C ARG A 96 -11.02 -18.81 1.59
N PHE A 97 -9.71 -19.02 1.48
CA PHE A 97 -9.00 -19.95 2.37
C PHE A 97 -9.07 -19.50 3.83
N ARG A 98 -8.93 -18.20 4.13
CA ARG A 98 -9.09 -17.69 5.49
C ARG A 98 -10.51 -17.90 6.02
N ALA A 99 -11.53 -17.63 5.20
CA ALA A 99 -12.93 -17.84 5.58
C ALA A 99 -13.26 -19.32 5.85
N LEU A 100 -12.56 -20.26 5.20
CA LEU A 100 -12.71 -21.70 5.39
C LEU A 100 -11.82 -22.28 6.50
N GLY A 101 -11.15 -21.44 7.30
CA GLY A 101 -10.25 -21.89 8.37
C GLY A 101 -8.88 -22.40 7.90
N LEU A 102 -8.56 -22.26 6.61
CA LEU A 102 -7.27 -22.63 6.00
C LEU A 102 -6.25 -21.49 6.05
N GLY A 103 -6.29 -20.67 7.12
CA GLY A 103 -5.46 -19.48 7.28
C GLY A 103 -3.97 -19.75 7.08
N HIS A 104 -3.45 -20.87 7.57
CA HIS A 104 -2.04 -21.24 7.43
C HIS A 104 -1.55 -21.42 5.98
N ILE A 105 -2.43 -21.78 5.05
CA ILE A 105 -2.08 -21.90 3.63
C ILE A 105 -1.97 -20.49 3.02
N SER A 106 -2.92 -19.62 3.33
CA SER A 106 -2.89 -18.20 2.95
C SER A 106 -1.63 -17.51 3.47
N GLU A 107 -1.28 -17.74 4.75
CA GLU A 107 -0.06 -17.20 5.35
C GLU A 107 1.22 -17.66 4.64
N ARG A 108 1.27 -18.93 4.20
CA ARG A 108 2.43 -19.45 3.46
C ARG A 108 2.53 -18.84 2.07
N LEU A 109 1.42 -18.69 1.36
CA LEU A 109 1.39 -18.06 0.04
C LEU A 109 1.80 -16.59 0.11
N GLU A 110 1.30 -15.85 1.11
CA GLU A 110 1.72 -14.47 1.36
C GLU A 110 3.21 -14.38 1.70
N ALA A 111 3.72 -15.25 2.57
CA ALA A 111 5.15 -15.29 2.88
C ALA A 111 6.01 -15.57 1.65
N MET A 112 5.54 -16.43 0.74
CA MET A 112 6.20 -16.69 -0.54
C MET A 112 6.17 -15.46 -1.46
N ASP A 113 5.03 -14.77 -1.58
CA ASP A 113 4.93 -13.53 -2.38
C ASP A 113 5.88 -12.45 -1.84
N VAL A 114 5.90 -12.24 -0.53
CA VAL A 114 6.82 -11.30 0.13
C VAL A 114 8.28 -11.68 -0.14
N ALA A 115 8.64 -12.95 -0.02
CA ALA A 115 10.01 -13.42 -0.29
C ALA A 115 10.43 -13.23 -1.75
N VAL A 116 9.52 -13.48 -2.70
CA VAL A 116 9.75 -13.25 -4.13
C VAL A 116 9.91 -11.76 -4.41
N LYS A 117 9.00 -10.92 -3.91
CA LYS A 117 9.05 -9.47 -4.08
C LYS A 117 10.31 -8.86 -3.47
N HIS A 118 10.67 -9.28 -2.25
CA HIS A 118 11.92 -8.89 -1.61
C HIS A 118 13.13 -9.22 -2.50
N ARG A 119 13.23 -10.47 -2.96
CA ARG A 119 14.37 -10.94 -3.76
C ARG A 119 14.44 -10.29 -5.15
N ARG A 120 13.30 -10.03 -5.79
CA ARG A 120 13.26 -9.51 -7.17
C ARG A 120 13.20 -8.00 -7.27
N PHE A 121 12.62 -7.31 -6.30
CA PHE A 121 12.19 -5.93 -6.48
C PHE A 121 12.71 -4.92 -5.45
N CYS A 122 13.22 -5.36 -4.30
CA CYS A 122 13.70 -4.47 -3.22
C CYS A 122 15.18 -4.06 -3.33
N GLY A 123 15.79 -4.15 -4.52
CA GLY A 123 17.16 -3.69 -4.78
C GLY A 123 17.24 -2.23 -5.27
N PRO A 124 18.44 -1.61 -5.25
CA PRO A 124 18.65 -0.27 -5.77
C PRO A 124 18.30 -0.14 -7.25
N ASP A 125 18.42 -1.22 -8.02
CA ASP A 125 18.02 -1.25 -9.43
C ASP A 125 16.67 -1.93 -9.64
N GLY A 126 15.91 -2.17 -8.57
CA GLY A 126 14.56 -2.71 -8.62
C GLY A 126 13.55 -1.73 -9.24
N PRO A 127 12.37 -2.21 -9.67
CA PRO A 127 11.35 -1.37 -10.30
C PRO A 127 10.89 -0.21 -9.40
N TYR A 128 10.72 -0.46 -8.09
CA TYR A 128 10.33 0.57 -7.12
C TYR A 128 11.40 1.65 -6.95
N ALA A 129 12.68 1.25 -6.83
CA ALA A 129 13.79 2.19 -6.72
C ALA A 129 13.97 3.03 -7.99
N ARG A 130 13.82 2.44 -9.18
CA ARG A 130 13.84 3.19 -10.45
C ARG A 130 12.67 4.15 -10.59
N ALA A 131 11.47 3.75 -10.18
CA ALA A 131 10.31 4.63 -10.17
C ALA A 131 10.50 5.79 -9.19
N ALA A 132 10.97 5.50 -7.98
CA ALA A 132 11.27 6.51 -6.97
C ALA A 132 12.34 7.51 -7.44
N ARG A 133 13.42 7.05 -8.10
CA ARG A 133 14.43 7.94 -8.70
C ARG A 133 13.79 8.95 -9.66
N LYS A 134 12.93 8.48 -10.58
CA LYS A 134 12.24 9.38 -11.52
C LYS A 134 11.35 10.41 -10.83
N LEU A 135 10.69 10.03 -9.73
CA LEU A 135 9.86 10.94 -8.94
C LEU A 135 10.70 11.95 -8.16
N ILE A 136 11.86 11.53 -7.67
CA ILE A 136 12.85 12.39 -7.01
C ILE A 136 13.45 13.38 -8.01
N ASP A 137 13.87 12.90 -9.19
CA ASP A 137 14.37 13.73 -10.29
C ASP A 137 13.29 14.73 -10.78
N GLY A 138 12.01 14.38 -10.60
CA GLY A 138 10.85 15.24 -10.85
C GLY A 138 10.58 16.29 -9.76
N GLY A 139 11.40 16.36 -8.70
CA GLY A 139 11.34 17.38 -7.66
C GLY A 139 10.76 16.94 -6.32
N SER A 140 10.64 15.64 -6.06
CA SER A 140 10.31 15.13 -4.71
C SER A 140 11.59 14.90 -3.90
N ASP A 141 11.61 15.28 -2.63
CA ASP A 141 12.74 14.99 -1.74
C ASP A 141 12.62 13.60 -1.11
N ALA A 142 11.39 13.13 -0.90
CA ALA A 142 11.12 11.77 -0.46
C ALA A 142 9.92 11.16 -1.18
N VAL A 143 9.97 9.85 -1.36
CA VAL A 143 8.87 9.05 -1.88
C VAL A 143 8.55 7.94 -0.88
N VAL A 144 7.32 7.94 -0.36
CA VAL A 144 6.83 6.95 0.59
C VAL A 144 5.87 6.01 -0.13
N MET A 145 6.15 4.72 -0.05
CA MET A 145 5.41 3.65 -0.71
C MET A 145 4.89 2.61 0.29
N GLY A 146 3.93 1.79 -0.16
CA GLY A 146 3.49 0.57 0.50
C GLY A 146 3.62 -0.66 -0.41
N HIS A 147 2.58 -1.49 -0.44
CA HIS A 147 2.36 -2.59 -1.39
C HIS A 147 3.30 -3.81 -1.33
N THR A 148 4.59 -3.66 -1.00
CA THR A 148 5.54 -4.79 -1.00
C THR A 148 5.53 -5.60 0.30
N HIS A 149 4.92 -5.06 1.36
CA HIS A 149 4.96 -5.59 2.74
C HIS A 149 6.35 -5.67 3.36
N VAL A 150 7.40 -5.28 2.63
CA VAL A 150 8.78 -5.23 3.11
C VAL A 150 9.11 -3.80 3.53
N PRO A 151 9.40 -3.54 4.81
CA PRO A 151 9.88 -2.23 5.22
C PRO A 151 11.26 -1.97 4.61
N LEU A 152 11.42 -0.83 3.94
CA LEU A 152 12.65 -0.47 3.25
C LEU A 152 12.88 1.03 3.38
N ARG A 153 14.13 1.43 3.61
CA ARG A 153 14.57 2.83 3.49
C ARG A 153 15.83 2.83 2.65
N MET A 154 15.85 3.65 1.61
CA MET A 154 16.96 3.71 0.67
C MET A 154 17.23 5.15 0.25
N GLN A 155 18.48 5.57 0.39
CA GLN A 155 18.95 6.82 -0.19
C GLN A 155 19.07 6.65 -1.72
N LEU A 156 18.46 7.56 -2.48
CA LEU A 156 18.45 7.56 -3.95
C LEU A 156 18.91 8.94 -4.45
N GLY A 157 20.22 9.10 -4.63
CA GLY A 157 20.80 10.39 -4.96
C GLY A 157 20.54 11.40 -3.84
N THR A 158 19.90 12.52 -4.17
CA THR A 158 19.55 13.57 -3.21
C THR A 158 18.28 13.27 -2.39
N GLY A 159 17.46 12.31 -2.82
CA GLY A 159 16.19 11.99 -2.16
C GLY A 159 16.14 10.62 -1.48
N VAL A 160 15.03 10.33 -0.81
CA VAL A 160 14.83 9.09 -0.05
C VAL A 160 13.61 8.32 -0.56
N LEU A 161 13.78 7.01 -0.77
CA LEU A 161 12.67 6.06 -0.90
C LEU A 161 12.44 5.39 0.44
N ALA A 162 11.19 5.39 0.91
CA ALA A 162 10.77 4.57 2.05
C ALA A 162 9.57 3.70 1.68
N ASN A 163 9.54 2.46 2.14
CA ASN A 163 8.41 1.56 2.09
C ASN A 163 7.94 1.26 3.52
N THR A 164 6.66 1.47 3.80
CA THR A 164 6.07 1.32 5.13
C THR A 164 6.07 -0.12 5.63
N GLY A 165 6.16 -1.11 4.75
CA GLY A 165 6.08 -2.51 5.12
C GLY A 165 4.62 -2.95 5.32
N THR A 166 4.31 -3.53 6.48
CA THR A 166 2.99 -4.11 6.74
C THR A 166 2.40 -3.71 8.10
N CYS A 167 1.08 -3.56 8.12
CA CYS A 167 0.26 -3.47 9.33
C CYS A 167 -0.66 -4.70 9.41
N SER A 168 -0.07 -5.89 9.44
CA SER A 168 -0.79 -7.17 9.46
C SER A 168 -0.19 -8.13 10.46
N ARG A 169 -0.94 -9.17 10.84
CA ARG A 169 -0.48 -10.26 11.74
C ARG A 169 0.03 -9.77 13.11
N GLY A 170 -0.55 -8.71 13.65
CA GLY A 170 -0.13 -8.14 14.93
C GLY A 170 1.16 -7.34 14.85
N GLU A 171 1.70 -7.09 13.65
CA GLU A 171 2.79 -6.15 13.42
C GLU A 171 2.23 -4.81 12.97
N ARG A 172 2.76 -3.72 13.51
CA ARG A 172 2.53 -2.35 13.03
C ARG A 172 3.87 -1.78 12.58
N MET A 173 3.99 -1.51 11.30
CA MET A 173 5.13 -0.80 10.72
C MET A 173 4.68 0.54 10.15
N TRP A 174 5.54 1.54 10.21
CA TRP A 174 5.25 2.87 9.68
C TRP A 174 6.50 3.57 9.18
N VAL A 175 6.29 4.62 8.39
CA VAL A 175 7.32 5.61 8.07
C VAL A 175 6.98 6.89 8.81
N SER A 176 7.94 7.44 9.54
CA SER A 176 7.87 8.80 10.09
C SER A 176 8.67 9.73 9.20
N VAL A 177 8.10 10.89 8.91
CA VAL A 177 8.77 11.96 8.17
C VAL A 177 8.76 13.19 9.07
N ASP A 178 9.94 13.72 9.35
CA ASP A 178 10.12 15.02 9.96
C ASP A 178 10.62 15.98 8.88
N THR A 179 9.76 16.93 8.50
CA THR A 179 10.04 17.89 7.43
C THR A 179 11.01 18.99 7.88
N THR A 180 11.06 19.29 9.18
CA THR A 180 11.97 20.29 9.74
C THR A 180 13.40 19.77 9.76
N THR A 181 13.61 18.52 10.20
CA THR A 181 14.94 17.88 10.18
C THR A 181 15.24 17.16 8.87
N ARG A 182 14.25 17.07 7.96
CA ARG A 182 14.32 16.38 6.66
C ARG A 182 14.70 14.91 6.80
N THR A 183 14.20 14.27 7.84
CA THR A 183 14.47 12.87 8.14
C THR A 183 13.28 11.99 7.77
N VAL A 184 13.59 10.77 7.33
CA VAL A 184 12.61 9.75 6.98
C VAL A 184 13.04 8.47 7.68
N GLU A 185 12.23 7.95 8.59
CA GLU A 185 12.59 6.84 9.46
C GLU A 185 11.55 5.72 9.41
N LEU A 186 12.00 4.48 9.58
CA LEU A 186 11.12 3.32 9.71
C LEU A 186 10.87 3.03 11.18
N GLY A 187 9.60 2.92 11.54
CA GLY A 187 9.18 2.48 12.86
C GLY A 187 8.52 1.10 12.83
N ARG A 188 8.63 0.39 13.95
CA ARG A 188 7.92 -0.87 14.21
C ARG A 188 7.39 -0.88 15.64
N GLY A 189 6.25 -1.52 15.84
CA GLY A 189 5.62 -1.62 17.15
C GLY A 189 4.49 -2.63 17.16
N GLN A 190 3.96 -2.90 18.35
CA GLN A 190 2.74 -3.70 18.50
C GLN A 190 1.50 -2.81 18.29
N PRO A 191 0.41 -3.35 17.73
CA PRO A 191 -0.88 -2.67 17.74
C PRO A 191 -1.27 -2.37 19.19
N ALA A 192 -1.79 -1.16 19.41
CA ALA A 192 -2.30 -0.73 20.71
C ALA A 192 -3.62 -1.43 21.04
#